data_AF-A0A961NKQ4-F1
#
_entry.id   AF-A0A961NKQ4-F1
#
_cell.length_a   1.000
_cell.length_b   1.000
_cell.length_c   1.000
_cell.angle_alpha   90.00
_cell.angle_beta   90.00
_cell.angle_gamma   90.00
#
_symmetry.space_group_name_H-M   'P 1'
#
loop_
_entity.id
_entity.type
_entity.pdbx_description
1 polymer ?
#
loop_
_entity_poly.entity_id
_entity_poly.type
_entity_poly.pdbx_seq_one_letter_code
_entity_poly.pdbx_strand_id
1 'polypeptide(L)'
;AAGRKLADRLFGDQPGARLDYENVPSVVFSHPPLGTVGLTEDEANDRFGHDEVKIYTTRFRNMYHALTERKPITAMKLVTVGSHERIVGVHVIGMGADEMIQGFAVAVKMGATKADFDGTVAIHPTSSEELVTMR
;
A
#
# COMPACT_ATOMS: atom_id res chain seq x y z
N ALA A 1 -10.65 9.05 -13.69
CA ALA A 1 -9.40 9.81 -13.91
C ALA A 1 -9.04 9.95 -15.39
N ALA A 2 -9.01 8.87 -16.18
CA ALA A 2 -8.65 8.90 -17.60
C ALA A 2 -9.48 9.89 -18.45
N GLY A 3 -10.81 9.92 -18.27
CA GLY A 3 -11.67 10.86 -19.00
C GLY A 3 -11.36 12.34 -18.73
N ARG A 4 -11.00 12.70 -17.49
CA ARG A 4 -10.57 14.08 -17.15
C ARG A 4 -9.26 14.42 -17.87
N LYS A 5 -8.27 13.53 -17.83
CA LYS A 5 -7.00 13.70 -18.55
C LYS A 5 -7.18 13.77 -20.07
N LEU A 6 -8.15 13.03 -20.62
CA LEU A 6 -8.51 13.13 -22.02
C LEU A 6 -9.06 14.52 -22.37
N ALA A 7 -9.96 15.06 -21.53
CA ALA A 7 -10.48 16.41 -21.72
C ALA A 7 -9.36 17.47 -21.65
N ASP A 8 -8.46 17.38 -20.67
CA ASP A 8 -7.28 18.26 -20.55
C ASP A 8 -6.41 18.20 -21.82
N ARG A 9 -6.24 17.01 -22.40
CA ARG A 9 -5.44 16.79 -23.60
C ARG A 9 -6.05 17.37 -24.87
N LEU A 10 -7.36 17.23 -25.04
CA LEU A 10 -8.07 17.65 -26.24
C LEU A 10 -8.45 19.14 -26.21
N PHE A 11 -8.78 19.65 -25.01
CA PHE A 11 -9.43 20.96 -24.85
C PHE A 11 -8.77 21.86 -23.80
N GLY A 12 -7.77 21.38 -23.05
CA GLY A 12 -7.15 22.09 -21.93
C GLY A 12 -5.68 22.46 -22.13
N ASP A 13 -5.20 22.54 -23.37
CA ASP A 13 -3.82 22.88 -23.75
C ASP A 13 -2.72 22.05 -23.05
N GLN A 14 -3.06 20.82 -22.65
CA GLN A 14 -2.12 19.87 -22.05
C GLN A 14 -1.88 18.66 -22.97
N PRO A 15 -1.13 18.78 -24.07
CA PRO A 15 -0.99 17.71 -25.07
C PRO A 15 -0.41 16.40 -24.49
N GLY A 16 0.36 16.48 -23.41
CA GLY A 16 0.92 15.33 -22.69
C GLY A 16 -0.02 14.73 -21.64
N ALA A 17 -1.21 15.29 -21.39
CA ALA A 17 -2.11 14.81 -20.35
C ALA A 17 -2.58 13.38 -20.64
N ARG A 18 -2.12 12.46 -19.80
CA ARG A 18 -2.54 11.05 -19.79
C ARG A 18 -2.64 10.57 -18.36
N LEU A 19 -3.45 9.53 -18.15
CA LEU A 19 -3.46 8.83 -16.88
C LEU A 19 -2.22 7.94 -16.81
N ASP A 20 -1.56 7.96 -15.66
CA ASP A 20 -0.57 6.95 -15.30
C ASP A 20 -1.30 5.75 -14.68
N TYR A 21 -1.07 4.57 -15.24
CA TYR A 21 -1.69 3.32 -14.81
C TYR A 21 -0.79 2.54 -13.84
N GLU A 22 0.41 3.01 -13.54
CA GLU A 22 1.21 2.45 -12.45
C GLU A 22 0.61 2.85 -11.08
N ASN A 23 0.65 1.90 -10.14
CA ASN A 23 0.25 2.08 -8.74
C ASN A 23 -1.20 2.55 -8.54
N VAL A 24 -2.15 2.03 -9.32
CA VAL A 24 -3.58 2.25 -9.07
C VAL A 24 -4.01 1.41 -7.84
N PRO A 25 -4.49 2.02 -6.74
CA PRO A 25 -4.94 1.27 -5.58
C PRO A 25 -6.27 0.57 -5.83
N SER A 26 -6.50 -0.54 -5.15
CA SER A 26 -7.76 -1.30 -5.22
C SER A 26 -8.13 -1.88 -3.85
N VAL A 27 -9.43 -2.05 -3.63
CA VAL A 27 -10.02 -2.68 -2.45
C VAL A 27 -10.93 -3.82 -2.88
N VAL A 28 -10.81 -4.96 -2.21
CA VAL A 28 -11.77 -6.06 -2.28
C VAL A 28 -12.57 -6.07 -0.99
N PHE A 29 -13.90 -5.90 -1.09
CA PHE A 29 -14.83 -5.90 0.04
C PHE A 29 -15.15 -7.35 0.50
N SER A 30 -14.11 -8.10 0.87
CA SER A 30 -14.18 -9.40 1.52
C SER A 30 -14.38 -9.27 3.03
N HIS A 31 -14.38 -10.39 3.76
CA HIS A 31 -14.50 -10.42 5.22
C HIS A 31 -13.29 -11.17 5.84
N PRO A 32 -12.27 -10.46 6.34
CA PRO A 32 -12.10 -8.99 6.34
C PRO A 32 -11.74 -8.42 4.96
N PRO A 33 -11.84 -7.09 4.75
CA PRO A 33 -11.50 -6.47 3.47
C PRO A 33 -10.00 -6.55 3.18
N LEU A 34 -9.65 -6.41 1.90
CA LEU A 34 -8.29 -6.34 1.41
C LEU A 34 -8.06 -5.01 0.69
N GLY A 35 -6.95 -4.34 0.99
CA GLY A 35 -6.47 -3.15 0.29
C GLY A 35 -5.09 -3.41 -0.31
N THR A 36 -4.87 -3.01 -1.55
CA THR A 36 -3.60 -3.22 -2.26
C THR A 36 -3.25 -2.05 -3.17
N VAL A 37 -1.96 -1.74 -3.28
CA VAL A 37 -1.40 -0.82 -4.27
C VAL A 37 0.02 -1.26 -4.65
N GLY A 38 0.37 -1.11 -5.93
CA GLY A 38 1.71 -1.42 -6.43
C GLY A 38 1.91 -2.91 -6.75
N LEU A 39 3.18 -3.31 -6.82
CA LEU A 39 3.62 -4.65 -7.23
C LEU A 39 3.45 -5.65 -6.09
N THR A 40 3.06 -6.87 -6.45
CA THR A 40 3.24 -8.04 -5.59
C THR A 40 4.74 -8.37 -5.41
N GLU A 41 5.03 -9.23 -4.44
CA GLU A 41 6.39 -9.74 -4.21
C GLU A 41 6.94 -10.45 -5.46
N ASP A 42 6.15 -11.31 -6.11
CA ASP A 42 6.56 -12.03 -7.31
C ASP A 42 6.82 -11.07 -8.48
N GLU A 43 5.92 -10.10 -8.72
CA GLU A 43 6.12 -9.09 -9.76
C GLU A 43 7.35 -8.20 -9.49
N ALA A 44 7.64 -7.90 -8.21
CA ALA A 44 8.84 -7.16 -7.84
C ALA A 44 10.10 -8.00 -8.06
N ASN A 45 10.08 -9.29 -7.69
CA ASN A 45 11.19 -10.21 -7.93
C ASN A 45 11.45 -10.38 -9.44
N ASP A 46 10.40 -10.56 -10.24
CA ASP A 46 10.50 -10.67 -11.70
C ASP A 46 11.07 -9.40 -12.34
N ARG A 47 10.74 -8.22 -11.79
CA ARG A 47 11.14 -6.91 -12.35
C ARG A 47 12.52 -6.44 -11.89
N PHE A 48 12.92 -6.74 -10.65
CA PHE A 48 14.13 -6.17 -10.03
C PHE A 48 15.17 -7.23 -9.63
N GLY A 49 14.79 -8.50 -9.55
CA GLY A 49 15.64 -9.58 -9.04
C GLY A 49 15.52 -9.75 -7.52
N HIS A 50 15.64 -10.99 -7.05
CA HIS A 50 15.47 -11.34 -5.63
C HIS A 50 16.43 -10.61 -4.70
N ASP A 51 17.66 -10.31 -5.13
CA ASP A 51 18.66 -9.64 -4.30
C ASP A 51 18.32 -8.16 -4.05
N GLU A 52 17.49 -7.55 -4.91
CA GLU A 52 17.07 -6.16 -4.80
C GLU A 52 15.75 -6.00 -4.05
N VAL A 53 14.99 -7.08 -3.82
CA VAL A 53 13.66 -7.03 -3.21
C VAL A 53 13.75 -7.40 -1.73
N LYS A 54 13.16 -6.58 -0.88
CA LYS A 54 13.00 -6.87 0.55
C LYS A 54 11.55 -6.75 0.97
N ILE A 55 11.14 -7.69 1.81
CA ILE A 55 9.75 -7.84 2.24
C ILE A 55 9.65 -7.63 3.75
N TYR A 56 8.72 -6.78 4.16
CA TYR A 56 8.33 -6.62 5.56
C TYR A 56 6.92 -7.16 5.73
N THR A 57 6.68 -7.96 6.77
CA THR A 57 5.33 -8.47 7.07
C THR A 57 5.04 -8.41 8.55
N THR A 58 3.77 -8.22 8.88
CA THR A 58 3.25 -8.38 10.25
C THR A 58 1.93 -9.15 10.20
N ARG A 59 1.64 -9.87 11.28
CA ARG A 59 0.41 -10.63 11.47
C ARG A 59 -0.04 -10.50 12.91
N PHE A 60 -1.26 -10.01 13.11
CA PHE A 60 -1.79 -9.77 14.45
C PHE A 60 -3.31 -9.95 14.46
N ARG A 61 -3.89 -9.90 15.66
CA ARG A 61 -5.35 -9.88 15.84
C ARG A 61 -5.76 -8.44 16.10
N ASN A 62 -6.66 -7.91 15.27
CA ASN A 62 -7.18 -6.57 15.49
C ASN A 62 -7.76 -6.46 16.92
N MET A 63 -7.46 -5.35 17.61
CA MET A 63 -7.86 -5.10 19.00
C MET A 63 -9.38 -5.19 19.21
N TYR A 64 -10.18 -4.87 18.19
CA TYR A 64 -11.64 -5.07 18.21
C TYR A 64 -12.02 -6.52 18.59
N HIS A 65 -11.22 -7.50 18.18
CA HIS A 65 -11.43 -8.93 18.46
C HIS A 65 -10.71 -9.43 19.71
N ALA A 66 -10.13 -8.55 20.55
CA ALA A 66 -9.35 -8.96 21.71
C ALA A 66 -10.17 -9.82 22.69
N LEU A 67 -11.45 -9.46 22.89
CA LEU A 67 -12.37 -10.10 23.84
C LEU A 67 -13.38 -11.05 23.18
N THR A 68 -13.37 -11.17 21.86
CA THR A 68 -14.32 -12.02 21.13
C THR A 68 -13.78 -13.44 20.93
N GLU A 69 -14.64 -14.46 20.80
CA GLU A 69 -14.20 -15.82 20.51
C GLU A 69 -13.58 -15.96 19.11
N ARG A 70 -14.21 -15.35 18.10
CA ARG A 70 -13.70 -15.35 16.71
C ARG A 70 -12.68 -14.25 16.53
N LYS A 71 -11.45 -14.62 16.18
CA LYS A 71 -10.31 -13.68 16.04
C LYS A 71 -9.68 -13.79 14.64
N PRO A 72 -10.33 -13.23 13.60
CA PRO A 72 -9.72 -13.19 12.27
C PRO A 72 -8.37 -12.49 12.32
N ILE A 73 -7.46 -12.92 11.46
CA ILE A 73 -6.10 -12.38 11.40
C ILE A 73 -6.09 -11.15 10.50
N THR A 74 -5.42 -10.10 10.97
CA THR A 74 -4.93 -9.02 10.12
C THR A 74 -3.52 -9.37 9.67
N ALA A 75 -3.23 -9.21 8.39
CA ALA A 75 -1.90 -9.38 7.82
C ALA A 75 -1.57 -8.20 6.90
N MET A 76 -0.32 -7.74 6.96
CA MET A 76 0.17 -6.66 6.13
C MET A 76 1.52 -7.02 5.54
N LYS A 77 1.79 -6.53 4.33
CA LYS A 77 3.05 -6.71 3.60
C LYS A 77 3.47 -5.38 2.97
N LEU A 78 4.73 -5.00 3.17
CA LEU A 78 5.43 -4.01 2.35
C LEU A 78 6.42 -4.72 1.44
N VAL A 79 6.44 -4.31 0.17
CA VAL A 79 7.42 -4.74 -0.82
C VAL A 79 8.32 -3.54 -1.10
N THR A 80 9.61 -3.67 -0.81
CA THR A 80 10.60 -2.62 -1.03
C THR A 80 11.68 -3.07 -2.00
N VAL A 81 12.30 -2.13 -2.70
CA VAL A 81 13.35 -2.41 -3.69
C VAL A 81 14.57 -1.51 -3.55
N GLY A 82 15.74 -2.08 -3.79
CA GLY A 82 17.03 -1.41 -3.83
C GLY A 82 17.56 -1.00 -2.45
N SER A 83 18.78 -0.46 -2.45
CA SER A 83 19.50 -0.05 -1.23
C SER A 83 18.80 1.05 -0.41
N HIS A 84 17.91 1.83 -1.03
CA HIS A 84 17.10 2.85 -0.36
C HIS A 84 15.72 2.34 0.05
N GLU A 85 15.43 1.05 -0.18
CA GLU A 85 14.17 0.39 0.17
C GLU A 85 12.94 1.21 -0.25
N ARG A 86 12.91 1.60 -1.53
CA ARG A 86 11.75 2.29 -2.11
C ARG A 86 10.55 1.35 -2.04
N ILE A 87 9.43 1.82 -1.50
CA ILE A 87 8.22 1.01 -1.38
C ILE A 87 7.56 0.93 -2.76
N VAL A 88 7.45 -0.29 -3.28
CA VAL A 88 6.82 -0.59 -4.58
C VAL A 88 5.51 -1.35 -4.45
N GLY A 89 5.18 -1.85 -3.26
CA GLY A 89 3.96 -2.58 -2.99
C GLY A 89 3.53 -2.44 -1.53
N VAL A 90 2.23 -2.26 -1.32
CA VAL A 90 1.58 -2.30 0.01
C VAL A 90 0.34 -3.17 -0.10
N HIS A 91 0.28 -4.22 0.72
CA HIS A 91 -0.84 -5.16 0.73
C HIS A 91 -1.33 -5.36 2.17
N VAL A 92 -2.64 -5.22 2.37
CA VAL A 92 -3.28 -5.32 3.68
C VAL A 92 -4.52 -6.19 3.55
N ILE A 93 -4.68 -7.16 4.44
CA ILE A 93 -5.95 -7.84 4.68
C ILE A 93 -6.31 -7.72 6.16
N GLY A 94 -7.46 -7.15 6.47
CA GLY A 94 -7.85 -6.86 7.85
C GLY A 94 -8.92 -5.78 7.95
N MET A 95 -9.52 -5.67 9.14
CA MET A 95 -10.51 -4.62 9.42
C MET A 95 -9.88 -3.23 9.22
N GLY A 96 -10.52 -2.38 8.41
CA GLY A 96 -10.07 -1.03 8.08
C GLY A 96 -9.14 -0.94 6.85
N ALA A 97 -8.80 -2.06 6.20
CA ALA A 97 -7.97 -2.07 4.99
C ALA A 97 -8.57 -1.24 3.84
N ASP A 98 -9.89 -1.22 3.77
CA ASP A 98 -10.73 -0.50 2.83
C ASP A 98 -10.58 1.03 2.94
N GLU A 99 -10.34 1.55 4.14
CA GLU A 99 -10.18 2.98 4.39
C GLU A 99 -8.69 3.41 4.42
N MET A 100 -7.81 2.60 5.02
CA MET A 100 -6.42 3.03 5.23
C MET A 100 -5.58 3.07 3.95
N ILE A 101 -5.88 2.23 2.95
CA ILE A 101 -5.02 2.06 1.77
C ILE A 101 -4.88 3.34 0.95
N GLN A 102 -5.87 4.24 0.99
CA GLN A 102 -5.88 5.47 0.21
C GLN A 102 -4.70 6.40 0.56
N GLY A 103 -4.35 6.51 1.84
CA GLY A 103 -3.21 7.33 2.30
C GLY A 103 -1.87 6.73 1.88
N PHE A 104 -1.71 5.42 2.05
CA PHE A 104 -0.48 4.72 1.64
C PHE A 104 -0.29 4.72 0.12
N ALA A 105 -1.37 4.69 -0.66
CA ALA A 105 -1.29 4.83 -2.12
C ALA A 105 -0.73 6.20 -2.55
N VAL A 106 -1.04 7.28 -1.82
CA VAL A 106 -0.43 8.60 -2.06
C VAL A 106 1.08 8.53 -1.79
N ALA A 107 1.50 7.91 -0.69
CA ALA A 107 2.92 7.78 -0.35
C ALA A 107 3.70 6.94 -1.38
N VAL A 108 3.14 5.81 -1.83
CA VAL A 108 3.72 5.01 -2.92
C VAL A 108 3.82 5.83 -4.21
N LYS A 109 2.81 6.63 -4.53
CA LYS A 109 2.84 7.51 -5.71
C LYS A 109 3.93 8.58 -5.64
N MET A 110 4.22 9.07 -4.44
CA MET A 110 5.31 10.02 -4.17
C MET A 110 6.70 9.36 -4.19
N GLY A 111 6.77 8.03 -4.27
CA GLY A 111 8.04 7.30 -4.26
C GLY A 111 8.64 7.11 -2.87
N ALA A 112 7.79 7.05 -1.83
CA ALA A 112 8.23 6.86 -0.45
C ALA A 112 9.13 5.63 -0.27
N THR A 113 10.09 5.77 0.63
CA THR A 113 11.00 4.73 1.10
C THR A 113 10.53 4.16 2.44
N LYS A 114 11.11 3.03 2.85
CA LYS A 114 10.90 2.48 4.19
C LYS A 114 11.25 3.50 5.29
N ALA A 115 12.29 4.29 5.08
CA ALA A 115 12.70 5.34 6.00
C ALA A 115 11.65 6.45 6.17
N ASP A 116 10.89 6.80 5.12
CA ASP A 116 9.80 7.77 5.22
C ASP A 116 8.64 7.25 6.08
N PHE A 117 8.34 5.95 5.98
CA PHE A 117 7.35 5.30 6.83
C PHE A 117 7.83 5.27 8.29
N ASP A 118 9.08 4.87 8.53
CA ASP A 118 9.67 4.80 9.87
C ASP A 118 9.86 6.18 10.52
N GLY A 119 10.03 7.22 9.71
CA GLY A 119 10.09 8.61 10.17
C GLY A 119 8.72 9.18 10.55
N THR A 120 7.63 8.47 10.28
CA THR A 120 6.27 8.90 10.61
C THR A 120 5.84 8.40 11.99
N VAL A 121 5.46 9.31 12.88
CA VAL A 121 4.96 8.95 14.22
C VAL A 121 3.64 8.18 14.11
N ALA A 122 3.59 7.02 14.76
CA ALA A 122 2.42 6.16 14.83
C ALA A 122 1.21 6.82 15.52
N ILE A 123 0.00 6.49 15.04
CA ILE A 123 -1.27 6.81 15.71
C ILE A 123 -1.73 5.58 16.47
N HIS A 124 -1.81 5.67 17.79
CA HIS A 124 -2.09 4.54 18.67
C HIS A 124 -3.42 4.71 19.44
N PRO A 125 -4.25 3.65 19.60
CA PRO A 125 -4.13 2.30 19.04
C PRO A 125 -4.86 2.15 17.69
N THR A 126 -4.13 1.81 16.61
CA THR A 126 -4.73 1.56 15.27
C THR A 126 -4.07 0.40 14.55
N SER A 127 -4.79 -0.31 13.68
CA SER A 127 -4.14 -1.31 12.81
C SER A 127 -3.18 -0.67 11.80
N SER A 128 -3.45 0.56 11.36
CA SER A 128 -2.61 1.28 10.40
C SER A 128 -1.22 1.62 10.94
N GLU A 129 -1.05 1.73 12.26
CA GLU A 129 0.25 2.04 12.88
C GLU A 129 1.32 0.97 12.61
N GLU A 130 0.87 -0.25 12.36
CA GLU A 130 1.73 -1.39 12.05
C GLU A 130 2.53 -1.16 10.75
N LEU A 131 1.98 -0.43 9.77
CA LEU A 131 2.68 -0.12 8.52
C LEU A 131 3.86 0.83 8.72
N VAL A 132 3.82 1.70 9.74
CA VAL A 132 4.90 2.65 10.05
C VAL A 132 5.82 2.17 11.19
N THR A 133 5.64 0.92 11.64
CA THR A 133 6.44 0.33 12.74
C THR A 133 7.04 -1.05 12.40
N MET A 134 6.86 -1.54 11.17
CA MET A 134 7.42 -2.82 10.71
C MET A 134 8.96 -2.85 10.80
N ARG A 135 9.52 -4.03 11.07
CA ARG A 135 10.96 -4.28 11.15
C ARG A 135 11.37 -5.53 10.39
#